data_AF-A0A968N1Y4-F1
#
_entry.id   AF-A0A968N1Y4-F1
#
_cell.length_a   1.000
_cell.length_b   1.000
_cell.length_c   1.000
_cell.angle_alpha   90.00
_cell.angle_beta   90.00
_cell.angle_gamma   90.00
#
_symmetry.space_group_name_H-M   'P 1'
#
loop_
_entity.id
_entity.type
_entity.pdbx_description
1 polymer ?
#
loop_
_entity_poly.entity_id
_entity_poly.type
_entity_poly.pdbx_seq_one_letter_code
_entity_poly.pdbx_strand_id
1 'polypeptide(L)'
;MKFFDAPGFGFDHEEFSTSAAERVALIEQLLSIGNALSGTQDLGQLLELILAKSREITASDAGSVFLIDRRTAPARLIFKIAQNDSLQETAFIESFLPINPKSLAGYVALTGRSLNIPDAQSLPADLPYQLDRTFDRDFRYRTRSVLVLPMQDGNGELIGVLQLLNRKRKEFAHTNVTPKNATEIVQPYTDWEERIVRSLASQAAISIERNQLQESIESLFEGFVRASVQVIESRDPTTSGHSERVAALTVRLAEEASTIEQGPLRLLYFSPRQIQEIRYASLLHDFGKVGVTEAILNKRQKLYPEQLNLIRQRFATAQRTLELECAQEKFKHLVTHPAHLQHHAPGADETCPHCQSLQKYDRHMARAVEQLRGRLSLIEAMNEPEALEIERFEAFSEEAMAELTALAQDTYVDTDGQCKPLVSPTELEQLLVPRGNLTREERLAIEAHVTYSYEFLKRIPWTSDFQEIPNIAYGHHEKLDGTGYPRGLRGDEIPVQTQMMAIADIYDALTAADRPYKHPLPIDIVLRILYEEADKQRINADLLHLFIDRQVYQVLGRSF
;
A
#
# COMPACT_ATOMS: atom_id res chain seq x y z
N MET A 1 61.33 19.85 67.02
CA MET A 1 62.21 20.65 66.15
C MET A 1 61.30 21.53 65.32
N LYS A 2 61.38 22.86 65.50
CA LYS A 2 60.56 23.88 64.81
C LYS A 2 60.87 23.91 63.31
N PHE A 3 59.91 24.43 62.53
CA PHE A 3 59.97 25.20 61.27
C PHE A 3 58.81 24.76 60.35
N PHE A 4 57.93 25.59 59.78
CA PHE A 4 57.77 27.04 59.67
C PHE A 4 56.28 27.34 59.40
N ASP A 5 55.72 28.36 60.06
CA ASP A 5 54.50 29.04 59.62
C ASP A 5 54.77 29.77 58.28
N ALA A 6 53.87 29.62 57.30
CA ALA A 6 53.80 30.46 56.12
C ALA A 6 52.34 30.96 55.93
N PRO A 7 52.12 32.28 55.75
CA PRO A 7 50.79 32.86 55.71
C PRO A 7 50.18 32.85 54.30
N GLY A 8 48.86 32.69 54.25
CA GLY A 8 47.99 33.38 53.28
C GLY A 8 48.05 32.95 51.82
N PHE A 9 47.28 31.93 51.47
CA PHE A 9 46.52 31.92 50.21
C PHE A 9 45.08 31.55 50.57
N GLY A 10 44.26 32.57 50.83
CA GLY A 10 42.81 32.42 50.76
C GLY A 10 42.47 32.17 49.30
N PHE A 11 42.31 30.91 48.91
CA PHE A 11 41.58 30.58 47.70
C PHE A 11 40.11 30.72 48.04
N ASP A 12 39.40 31.53 47.24
CA ASP A 12 37.95 31.75 47.31
C ASP A 12 37.20 30.41 47.12
N HIS A 13 37.05 29.66 48.22
CA HIS A 13 36.29 28.42 48.25
C HIS A 13 34.81 28.64 47.89
N GLU A 14 34.29 29.86 48.09
CA GLU A 14 32.91 30.23 47.73
C GLU A 14 32.73 30.38 46.21
N GLU A 15 33.63 31.03 45.47
CA GLU A 15 33.54 31.14 44.00
C GLU A 15 33.66 29.77 43.31
N PHE A 16 34.55 28.91 43.82
CA PHE A 16 34.75 27.57 43.26
C PHE A 16 33.56 26.63 43.54
N SER A 17 32.95 26.73 44.72
CA SER A 17 31.75 25.96 45.12
C SER A 17 30.52 26.37 44.32
N THR A 18 30.33 27.67 44.09
CA THR A 18 29.19 28.22 43.33
C THR A 18 29.26 27.80 41.85
N SER A 19 30.45 27.87 41.23
CA SER A 19 30.69 27.39 39.85
C SER A 19 30.47 25.87 39.68
N ALA A 20 30.76 25.07 40.70
CA ALA A 20 30.53 23.63 40.66
C ALA A 20 29.03 23.28 40.78
N ALA A 21 28.31 23.93 41.70
CA ALA A 21 26.87 23.77 41.85
C ALA A 21 26.11 24.20 40.59
N GLU A 22 26.50 25.32 39.97
CA GLU A 22 25.92 25.80 38.70
C GLU A 22 26.15 24.82 37.53
N ARG A 23 27.31 24.16 37.47
CA ARG A 23 27.60 23.13 36.46
C ARG A 23 26.77 21.86 36.65
N VAL A 24 26.56 21.44 37.90
CA VAL A 24 25.73 20.26 38.21
C VAL A 24 24.27 20.53 37.86
N ALA A 25 23.74 21.68 38.28
CA ALA A 25 22.37 22.10 37.94
C ALA A 25 22.17 22.20 36.42
N LEU A 26 23.16 22.69 35.68
CA LEU A 26 23.14 22.72 34.21
C LEU A 26 23.05 21.32 33.60
N ILE A 27 23.85 20.37 34.08
CA ILE A 27 23.85 18.99 33.57
C ILE A 27 22.50 18.33 33.84
N GLU A 28 21.94 18.49 35.04
CA GLU A 28 20.62 17.95 35.38
C GLU A 28 19.51 18.57 34.52
N GLN A 29 19.55 19.88 34.27
CA GLN A 29 18.61 20.54 33.38
C GLN A 29 18.74 20.04 31.94
N LEU A 30 19.95 19.95 31.40
CA LEU A 30 20.18 19.42 30.04
C LEU A 30 19.74 17.96 29.90
N LEU A 31 19.96 17.13 30.93
CA LEU A 31 19.49 15.73 30.93
C LEU A 31 17.97 15.64 30.97
N SER A 32 17.32 16.45 31.81
CA SER A 32 15.85 16.49 31.89
C SER A 32 15.22 16.92 30.56
N ILE A 33 15.84 17.90 29.89
CA ILE A 33 15.39 18.38 28.58
C ILE A 33 15.67 17.35 27.51
N GLY A 34 16.87 16.76 27.46
CA GLY A 34 17.21 15.69 26.53
C GLY A 34 16.24 14.50 26.61
N ASN A 35 15.82 14.12 27.81
CA ASN A 35 14.81 13.08 28.02
C ASN A 35 13.43 13.49 27.49
N ALA A 36 12.98 14.72 27.77
CA ALA A 36 11.70 15.23 27.30
C ALA A 36 11.65 15.38 25.76
N LEU A 37 12.75 15.83 25.15
CA LEU A 37 12.91 15.92 23.70
C LEU A 37 12.89 14.53 23.05
N SER A 38 13.54 13.53 23.66
CA SER A 38 13.62 12.17 23.12
C SER A 38 12.28 11.42 23.08
N GLY A 39 11.33 11.81 23.93
CA GLY A 39 9.99 11.21 24.00
C GLY A 39 8.96 11.84 23.06
N THR A 40 9.28 12.96 22.41
CA THR A 40 8.32 13.74 21.62
C THR A 40 8.45 13.41 20.13
N GLN A 41 7.40 12.83 19.53
CA GLN A 41 7.36 12.50 18.10
C GLN A 41 6.82 13.64 17.23
N ASP A 42 5.98 14.52 17.79
CA ASP A 42 5.41 15.66 17.07
C ASP A 42 6.43 16.81 16.98
N LEU A 43 6.77 17.21 15.75
CA LEU A 43 7.73 18.29 15.51
C LEU A 43 7.27 19.63 16.10
N GLY A 44 5.98 19.94 16.07
CA GLY A 44 5.43 21.18 16.62
C GLY A 44 5.62 21.26 18.14
N GLN A 45 5.20 20.21 18.85
CA GLN A 45 5.38 20.10 20.29
C GLN A 45 6.86 20.10 20.69
N LEU A 46 7.71 19.45 19.90
CA LEU A 46 9.16 19.46 20.11
C LEU A 46 9.72 20.90 20.04
N LEU A 47 9.37 21.65 18.98
CA LEU A 47 9.79 23.03 18.80
C LEU A 47 9.26 23.96 19.90
N GLU A 48 8.01 23.78 20.33
CA GLU A 48 7.41 24.48 21.48
C GLU A 48 8.22 24.27 22.75
N LEU A 49 8.55 23.01 23.04
CA LEU A 49 9.29 22.63 24.23
C LEU A 49 10.71 23.19 24.22
N ILE A 50 11.42 23.08 23.09
CA ILE A 50 12.77 23.65 22.91
C ILE A 50 12.75 25.15 23.16
N LEU A 51 11.79 25.86 22.57
CA LEU A 51 11.71 27.31 22.67
C LEU A 51 11.35 27.74 24.09
N ALA A 52 10.40 27.07 24.73
CA ALA A 52 10.01 27.33 26.11
C ALA A 52 11.19 27.13 27.06
N LYS A 53 11.91 26.01 26.94
CA LYS A 53 13.07 25.71 27.79
C LYS A 53 14.25 26.65 27.54
N SER A 54 14.49 27.01 26.28
CA SER A 54 15.53 28.00 25.93
C SER A 54 15.25 29.36 26.59
N ARG A 55 13.98 29.81 26.56
CA ARG A 55 13.56 31.06 27.19
C ARG A 55 13.60 31.01 28.71
N GLU A 56 13.16 29.91 29.31
CA GLU A 56 13.20 29.69 30.76
C GLU A 56 14.64 29.74 31.31
N ILE A 57 15.57 29.02 30.68
CA ILE A 57 16.99 28.97 31.09
C ILE A 57 17.65 30.35 31.02
N THR A 58 17.34 31.11 29.98
CA THR A 58 17.97 32.40 29.73
C THR A 58 17.21 33.59 30.31
N ALA A 59 16.02 33.36 30.88
CA ALA A 59 15.07 34.40 31.25
C ALA A 59 14.73 35.35 30.09
N SER A 60 14.60 34.83 28.87
CA SER A 60 14.26 35.61 27.68
C SER A 60 12.76 35.87 27.57
N ASP A 61 12.40 37.14 27.37
CA ASP A 61 11.00 37.54 27.24
C ASP A 61 10.32 36.92 26.01
N ALA A 62 11.06 36.77 24.91
CA ALA A 62 10.51 36.19 23.69
C ALA A 62 11.53 35.31 22.97
N GLY A 63 11.02 34.47 22.09
CA GLY A 63 11.86 33.68 21.21
C GLY A 63 11.14 33.20 19.97
N SER A 64 11.91 32.67 19.03
CA SER A 64 11.45 32.29 17.70
C SER A 64 12.31 31.16 17.16
N VAL A 65 11.70 30.18 16.50
CA VAL A 65 12.42 29.14 15.75
C VAL A 65 12.10 29.25 14.27
N PHE A 66 13.15 29.21 13.46
CA PHE A 66 13.10 29.19 12.01
C PHE A 66 13.66 27.86 11.51
N LEU A 67 12.95 27.16 10.63
CA LEU A 67 13.46 25.95 9.97
C LEU A 67 13.84 26.25 8.53
N ILE A 68 14.81 25.53 7.97
CA ILE A 68 15.19 25.70 6.58
C ILE A 68 14.27 24.88 5.67
N ASP A 69 13.64 25.55 4.70
CA ASP A 69 12.94 24.92 3.58
C ASP A 69 13.89 24.78 2.39
N ARG A 70 14.22 23.53 2.06
CA ARG A 70 15.05 23.18 0.91
C ARG A 70 14.25 22.71 -0.30
N ARG A 71 12.90 22.68 -0.22
CA ARG A 71 12.03 22.24 -1.32
C ARG A 71 12.00 23.24 -2.47
N THR A 72 12.37 24.50 -2.21
CA THR A 72 12.48 25.57 -3.21
C THR A 72 13.94 25.94 -3.44
N ALA A 73 14.30 26.27 -4.68
CA ALA A 73 15.59 26.89 -5.01
C ALA A 73 15.38 28.38 -5.34
N PRO A 74 15.98 29.32 -4.58
CA PRO A 74 16.88 29.13 -3.44
C PRO A 74 16.15 28.69 -2.15
N ALA A 75 16.89 28.05 -1.25
CA ALA A 75 16.40 27.70 0.08
C ALA A 75 16.02 28.95 0.90
N ARG A 76 15.07 28.79 1.81
CA ARG A 76 14.50 29.88 2.61
C ARG A 76 14.24 29.44 4.04
N LEU A 77 14.15 30.37 4.98
CA LEU A 77 13.72 30.12 6.35
C LEU A 77 12.20 30.15 6.44
N ILE A 78 11.61 29.20 7.14
CA ILE A 78 10.22 29.20 7.56
C ILE A 78 10.19 29.61 9.02
N PHE A 79 9.52 30.71 9.33
CA PHE A 79 9.19 31.04 10.71
C PHE A 79 8.13 30.06 11.20
N LYS A 80 8.50 29.16 12.12
CA LYS A 80 7.66 28.01 12.52
C LYS A 80 6.98 28.17 13.86
N ILE A 81 7.62 28.85 14.80
CA ILE A 81 7.03 29.11 16.11
C ILE A 81 7.61 30.37 16.73
N ALA A 82 6.76 31.06 17.50
CA ALA A 82 7.13 32.16 18.36
C ALA A 82 6.49 32.02 19.74
N GLN A 83 7.16 32.49 20.77
CA GLN A 83 6.61 32.63 22.12
C GLN A 83 7.03 33.99 22.69
N ASN A 84 6.14 34.65 23.44
CA ASN A 84 6.40 35.96 24.03
C ASN A 84 5.60 36.11 25.33
N ASP A 85 6.27 36.38 26.46
CA ASP A 85 5.60 36.55 27.75
C ASP A 85 4.87 37.89 27.86
N SER A 86 5.42 38.94 27.24
CA SER A 86 4.86 40.29 27.26
C SER A 86 3.67 40.47 26.34
N LEU A 87 3.54 39.62 25.31
CA LEU A 87 2.54 39.69 24.26
C LEU A 87 1.92 38.31 24.03
N GLN A 88 1.00 37.90 24.92
CA GLN A 88 0.40 36.56 24.93
C GLN A 88 -0.72 36.35 23.88
N GLU A 89 -1.23 37.41 23.23
CA GLU A 89 -2.41 37.37 22.34
C GLU A 89 -2.10 37.64 20.84
N THR A 90 -0.84 37.55 20.41
CA THR A 90 -0.53 37.75 18.98
C THR A 90 -0.73 36.45 18.20
N ALA A 91 -1.65 36.46 17.23
CA ALA A 91 -1.82 35.36 16.28
C ALA A 91 -0.53 35.18 15.48
N PHE A 92 0.19 34.09 15.76
CA PHE A 92 1.35 33.67 14.99
C PHE A 92 0.90 33.29 13.56
N ILE A 93 1.60 33.81 12.56
CA ILE A 93 1.38 33.46 11.15
C ILE A 93 2.69 32.92 10.58
N GLU A 94 2.66 31.68 10.08
CA GLU A 94 3.78 31.09 9.37
C GLU A 94 4.17 31.98 8.18
N SER A 95 5.45 32.33 8.10
CA SER A 95 5.98 33.24 7.08
C SER A 95 7.37 32.82 6.63
N PHE A 96 7.77 33.28 5.45
CA PHE A 96 9.04 32.92 4.83
C PHE A 96 10.02 34.09 4.91
N LEU A 97 11.26 33.79 5.33
CA LEU A 97 12.37 34.73 5.31
C LEU A 97 13.45 34.24 4.34
N PRO A 98 14.01 35.11 3.49
CA PRO A 98 15.13 34.75 2.63
C PRO A 98 16.39 34.47 3.46
N ILE A 99 17.16 33.44 3.06
CA ILE A 99 18.51 33.22 3.60
C ILE A 99 19.45 34.21 2.92
N ASN A 100 19.63 35.36 3.57
CA ASN A 100 20.49 36.43 3.10
C ASN A 100 21.05 37.19 4.31
N PRO A 101 22.12 38.00 4.14
CA PRO A 101 22.74 38.66 5.28
C PRO A 101 21.87 39.74 5.92
N LYS A 102 20.76 40.19 5.30
CA LYS A 102 20.02 41.38 5.75
C LYS A 102 19.28 41.18 7.08
N SER A 103 18.73 39.99 7.32
CA SER A 103 18.04 39.68 8.58
C SER A 103 18.97 38.96 9.55
N LEU A 104 18.75 39.11 10.86
CA LEU A 104 19.56 38.42 11.87
C LEU A 104 19.52 36.89 11.68
N ALA A 105 18.31 36.33 11.55
CA ALA A 105 18.13 34.90 11.30
C ALA A 105 18.71 34.46 9.96
N GLY A 106 18.53 35.23 8.89
CA GLY A 106 19.09 34.95 7.57
C GLY A 106 20.62 34.98 7.55
N TYR A 107 21.24 35.91 8.29
CA TYR A 107 22.70 36.00 8.42
C TYR A 107 23.27 34.79 9.17
N VAL A 108 22.66 34.41 10.30
CA VAL A 108 23.06 33.20 11.04
C VAL A 108 22.88 31.97 10.16
N ALA A 109 21.78 31.89 9.41
CA ALA A 109 21.54 30.78 8.51
C ALA A 109 22.56 30.70 7.36
N LEU A 110 23.00 31.84 6.85
CA LEU A 110 23.99 31.92 5.78
C LEU A 110 25.42 31.59 6.25
N THR A 111 25.77 31.99 7.48
CA THR A 111 27.16 31.93 7.98
C THR A 111 27.43 30.78 8.94
N GLY A 112 26.38 30.21 9.56
CA GLY A 112 26.50 29.24 10.65
C GLY A 112 27.13 29.82 11.93
N ARG A 113 27.27 31.16 12.03
CA ARG A 113 27.86 31.83 13.19
C ARG A 113 26.77 32.47 14.03
N SER A 114 26.90 32.38 15.35
CA SER A 114 25.95 32.99 16.27
C SER A 114 26.11 34.50 16.35
N LEU A 115 25.01 35.18 16.69
CA LEU A 115 24.98 36.59 17.00
C LEU A 115 24.52 36.78 18.45
N ASN A 116 25.38 37.37 19.28
CA ASN A 116 25.02 37.84 20.62
C ASN A 116 25.11 39.37 20.61
N ILE A 117 23.95 40.01 20.54
CA ILE A 117 23.80 41.45 20.38
C ILE A 117 23.32 42.02 21.72
N PRO A 118 24.15 42.79 22.45
CA PRO A 118 23.77 43.35 23.75
C PRO A 118 22.70 44.45 23.63
N ASP A 119 22.73 45.22 22.54
CA ASP A 119 21.75 46.27 22.24
C ASP A 119 21.49 46.40 20.73
N ALA A 120 20.39 45.80 20.28
CA ALA A 120 19.96 45.79 18.90
C ALA A 120 19.46 47.16 18.39
N GLN A 121 19.22 48.12 19.29
CA GLN A 121 18.84 49.49 18.91
C GLN A 121 20.05 50.33 18.47
N SER A 122 21.25 49.90 18.89
CA SER A 122 22.52 50.59 18.71
C SER A 122 23.44 49.87 17.71
N LEU A 123 22.88 49.03 16.82
CA LEU A 123 23.65 48.32 15.78
C LEU A 123 24.28 49.31 14.79
N PRO A 124 25.60 49.19 14.51
CA PRO A 124 26.27 49.96 13.47
C PRO A 124 25.65 49.75 12.08
N ALA A 125 25.59 50.83 11.28
CA ALA A 125 24.94 50.82 9.97
C ALA A 125 25.74 50.07 8.88
N ASP A 126 27.02 49.81 9.12
CA ASP A 126 27.95 49.09 8.24
C ASP A 126 27.88 47.57 8.40
N LEU A 127 27.13 47.06 9.38
CA LEU A 127 26.93 45.63 9.53
C LEU A 127 26.07 45.04 8.40
N PRO A 128 26.35 43.80 7.98
CA PRO A 128 25.65 43.16 6.86
C PRO A 128 24.19 42.80 7.20
N TYR A 129 23.83 42.76 8.48
CA TYR A 129 22.51 42.44 9.03
C TYR A 129 21.89 43.62 9.79
N GLN A 130 20.57 43.63 9.86
CA GLN A 130 19.79 44.64 10.57
C GLN A 130 18.66 43.99 11.37
N LEU A 131 18.23 44.67 12.44
CA LEU A 131 17.00 44.32 13.15
C LEU A 131 15.81 44.90 12.38
N ASP A 132 14.85 44.05 12.01
CA ASP A 132 13.56 44.51 11.53
C ASP A 132 12.76 45.13 12.69
N ARG A 133 12.44 46.42 12.56
CA ARG A 133 11.74 47.20 13.59
C ARG A 133 10.23 47.26 13.40
N THR A 134 9.70 46.58 12.37
CA THR A 134 8.25 46.51 12.13
C THR A 134 7.50 45.95 13.34
N PHE A 135 7.97 44.83 13.88
CA PHE A 135 7.40 44.20 15.07
C PHE A 135 7.41 45.13 16.30
N ASP A 136 8.56 45.75 16.60
CA ASP A 136 8.71 46.71 17.71
C ASP A 136 7.69 47.87 17.60
N ARG A 137 7.52 48.40 16.38
CA ARG A 137 6.59 49.51 16.11
C ARG A 137 5.12 49.07 16.23
N ASP A 138 4.76 47.95 15.61
CA ASP A 138 3.38 47.53 15.45
C ASP A 138 2.80 47.00 16.77
N PHE A 139 3.62 46.36 17.61
CA PHE A 139 3.20 45.80 18.90
C PHE A 139 3.64 46.62 20.12
N ARG A 140 4.16 47.84 19.91
CA ARG A 140 4.73 48.69 20.97
C ARG A 140 5.71 47.92 21.87
N TYR A 141 6.56 47.13 21.24
CA TYR A 141 7.59 46.32 21.88
C TYR A 141 8.96 46.99 21.68
N ARG A 142 9.94 46.64 22.51
CA ARG A 142 11.30 47.20 22.40
C ARG A 142 12.32 46.09 22.51
N THR A 143 12.85 45.67 21.37
CA THR A 143 13.91 44.67 21.30
C THR A 143 15.25 45.33 21.63
N ARG A 144 15.97 44.78 22.62
CA ARG A 144 17.26 45.27 23.11
C ARG A 144 18.33 44.18 23.04
N SER A 145 18.33 43.21 23.95
CA SER A 145 19.29 42.10 23.85
C SER A 145 18.76 41.01 22.91
N VAL A 146 19.61 40.51 22.01
CA VAL A 146 19.23 39.50 21.02
C VAL A 146 20.30 38.43 20.96
N LEU A 147 19.90 37.16 21.06
CA LEU A 147 20.75 36.00 20.87
C LEU A 147 20.20 35.17 19.71
N VAL A 148 20.99 34.98 18.67
CA VAL A 148 20.62 34.19 17.49
C VAL A 148 21.65 33.08 17.31
N LEU A 149 21.17 31.84 17.29
CA LEU A 149 21.98 30.64 17.31
C LEU A 149 21.60 29.73 16.13
N PRO A 150 22.58 29.15 15.43
CA PRO A 150 22.32 28.13 14.44
C PRO A 150 21.89 26.83 15.14
N MET A 151 20.92 26.13 14.56
CA MET A 151 20.55 24.78 14.95
C MET A 151 21.23 23.82 13.98
N GLN A 152 22.32 23.21 14.43
CA GLN A 152 23.17 22.33 13.61
C GLN A 152 23.18 20.91 14.16
N ASP A 153 23.20 19.94 13.25
CA ASP A 153 23.37 18.52 13.57
C ASP A 153 24.82 18.20 13.98
N GLY A 154 25.10 16.91 14.19
CA GLY A 154 26.45 16.43 14.52
C GLY A 154 27.48 16.58 13.40
N ASN A 155 27.04 16.78 12.15
CA ASN A 155 27.89 16.97 10.98
C ASN A 155 28.11 18.46 10.64
N GLY A 156 27.49 19.37 11.40
CA GLY A 156 27.52 20.81 11.14
C GLY A 156 26.52 21.29 10.08
N GLU A 157 25.64 20.40 9.62
CA GLU A 157 24.54 20.73 8.74
C GLU A 157 23.50 21.58 9.47
N LEU A 158 23.13 22.70 8.84
CA LEU A 158 22.17 23.63 9.41
C LEU A 158 20.74 23.17 9.12
N ILE A 159 19.97 22.97 10.19
CA ILE A 159 18.55 22.58 10.16
C ILE A 159 17.64 23.81 10.35
N GLY A 160 18.11 24.79 11.12
CA GLY A 160 17.32 25.96 11.47
C GLY A 160 18.09 27.02 12.25
N VAL A 161 17.36 27.99 12.79
CA VAL A 161 17.87 29.08 13.60
C VAL A 161 16.95 29.29 14.79
N LEU A 162 17.54 29.39 15.98
CA LEU A 162 16.87 29.77 17.22
C LEU A 162 17.22 31.21 17.56
N GLN A 163 16.20 32.04 17.78
CA GLN A 163 16.35 33.42 18.17
C GLN A 163 15.69 33.66 19.52
N LEU A 164 16.38 34.32 20.44
CA LEU A 164 15.90 34.74 21.75
C LEU A 164 16.04 36.25 21.90
N LEU A 165 15.03 36.89 22.46
CA LEU A 165 14.94 38.34 22.62
C LEU A 165 14.76 38.71 24.09
N ASN A 166 15.39 39.81 24.47
CA ASN A 166 15.21 40.50 25.74
C ASN A 166 15.39 39.58 26.96
N ARG A 167 16.63 39.19 27.23
CA ARG A 167 16.96 38.54 28.50
C ARG A 167 16.68 39.51 29.65
N LYS A 168 15.79 39.12 30.56
CA LYS A 168 15.41 39.91 31.73
C LYS A 168 16.41 39.71 32.86
N ARG A 169 16.54 40.72 33.71
CA ARG A 169 17.17 40.57 35.04
C ARG A 169 16.25 39.74 35.92
N LYS A 170 16.82 38.91 36.80
CA LYS A 170 16.06 37.98 37.66
C LYS A 170 14.96 38.68 38.47
N GLU A 171 15.23 39.88 38.97
CA GLU A 171 14.29 40.72 39.73
C GLU A 171 13.02 41.10 38.95
N PHE A 172 13.08 41.09 37.61
CA PHE A 172 12.00 41.49 36.72
C PHE A 172 11.50 40.35 35.82
N ALA A 173 11.72 39.08 36.20
CA ALA A 173 11.38 37.92 35.38
C ALA A 173 9.90 37.91 34.93
N HIS A 174 8.99 38.33 35.81
CA HIS A 174 7.55 38.37 35.55
C HIS A 174 7.04 39.74 35.08
N THR A 175 7.94 40.68 34.77
CA THR A 175 7.57 42.01 34.30
C THR A 175 7.53 42.04 32.77
N ASN A 176 6.48 42.63 32.21
CA ASN A 176 6.34 42.79 30.77
C ASN A 176 7.31 43.86 30.23
N VAL A 177 7.95 43.56 29.11
CA VAL A 177 8.84 44.46 28.40
C VAL A 177 8.05 45.47 27.60
N THR A 178 8.36 46.74 27.84
CA THR A 178 7.78 47.89 27.15
C THR A 178 8.89 48.86 26.74
N PRO A 179 8.65 49.78 25.79
CA PRO A 179 9.63 50.78 25.40
C PRO A 179 10.12 51.68 26.56
N LYS A 180 9.36 51.79 27.65
CA LYS A 180 9.71 52.63 28.80
C LYS A 180 10.64 51.95 29.79
N ASN A 181 10.49 50.64 29.98
CA ASN A 181 11.23 49.88 31.01
C ASN A 181 12.31 48.96 30.43
N ALA A 182 12.37 48.73 29.11
CA ALA A 182 13.32 47.82 28.47
C ALA A 182 14.78 48.13 28.84
N THR A 183 15.15 49.40 29.03
CA THR A 183 16.52 49.78 29.42
C THR A 183 16.88 49.35 30.84
N GLU A 184 15.89 49.25 31.73
CA GLU A 184 16.07 48.91 33.14
C GLU A 184 16.02 47.39 33.35
N ILE A 185 15.05 46.71 32.72
CA ILE A 185 14.77 45.30 33.00
C ILE A 185 15.53 44.32 32.11
N VAL A 186 15.98 44.74 30.92
CA VAL A 186 16.69 43.87 29.97
C VAL A 186 18.20 43.99 30.14
N GLN A 187 18.89 42.85 30.13
CA GLN A 187 20.34 42.73 30.20
C GLN A 187 20.90 41.92 29.01
N PRO A 188 22.20 42.06 28.68
CA PRO A 188 22.86 41.25 27.66
C PRO A 188 22.88 39.74 27.99
N TYR A 189 23.01 38.91 26.96
CA TYR A 189 23.35 37.49 27.12
C TYR A 189 24.85 37.37 27.39
N THR A 190 25.23 36.49 28.31
CA THR A 190 26.64 36.17 28.55
C THR A 190 27.04 34.94 27.74
N ASP A 191 28.34 34.66 27.70
CA ASP A 191 28.89 33.45 27.08
C ASP A 191 28.30 32.17 27.69
N TRP A 192 27.85 32.21 28.95
CA TRP A 192 27.22 31.06 29.60
C TRP A 192 25.86 30.74 28.97
N GLU A 193 24.98 31.73 28.79
CA GLU A 193 23.68 31.51 28.11
C GLU A 193 23.89 31.08 26.67
N GLU A 194 24.81 31.72 25.95
CA GLU A 194 25.11 31.35 24.57
C GLU A 194 25.53 29.87 24.47
N ARG A 195 26.43 29.41 25.35
CA ARG A 195 26.91 28.02 25.34
C ARG A 195 25.80 27.01 25.63
N ILE A 196 24.94 27.29 26.59
CA ILE A 196 23.87 26.36 26.99
C ILE A 196 22.80 26.27 25.92
N VAL A 197 22.33 27.43 25.44
CA VAL A 197 21.32 27.45 24.39
C VAL A 197 21.87 26.90 23.09
N ARG A 198 23.17 27.08 22.79
CA ARG A 198 23.81 26.40 21.65
C ARG A 198 23.76 24.89 21.82
N SER A 199 24.08 24.36 23.00
CA SER A 199 23.98 22.91 23.28
C SER A 199 22.54 22.40 23.09
N LEU A 200 21.55 23.16 23.58
CA LEU A 200 20.14 22.83 23.43
C LEU A 200 19.68 22.91 21.97
N ALA A 201 20.13 23.92 21.22
CA ALA A 201 19.86 24.09 19.79
C ALA A 201 20.43 22.93 18.95
N SER A 202 21.59 22.39 19.32
CA SER A 202 22.14 21.19 18.68
C SER A 202 21.37 19.91 19.03
N GLN A 203 20.98 19.70 20.30
CA GLN A 203 20.14 18.55 20.67
C GLN A 203 18.76 18.59 19.98
N ALA A 204 18.20 19.80 19.87
CA ALA A 204 17.01 20.08 19.10
C ALA A 204 17.19 19.73 17.62
N ALA A 205 18.28 20.18 16.99
CA ALA A 205 18.57 19.88 15.59
C ALA A 205 18.61 18.37 15.32
N ILE A 206 19.32 17.60 16.15
CA ILE A 206 19.40 16.14 16.04
C ILE A 206 18.02 15.48 16.18
N SER A 207 17.20 15.94 17.12
CA SER A 207 15.86 15.39 17.34
C SER A 207 14.91 15.68 16.17
N ILE A 208 14.99 16.90 15.61
CA ILE A 208 14.23 17.31 14.43
C ILE A 208 14.64 16.49 13.21
N GLU A 209 15.95 16.34 12.98
CA GLU A 209 16.49 15.53 11.88
C GLU A 209 16.05 14.07 12.00
N ARG A 210 16.10 13.48 13.21
CA ARG A 210 15.62 12.12 13.45
C ARG A 210 14.14 11.96 13.08
N ASN A 211 13.27 12.89 13.50
CA ASN A 211 11.85 12.84 13.19
C ASN A 211 11.62 12.98 11.67
N GLN A 212 12.31 13.91 11.00
CA GLN A 212 12.24 14.06 9.54
C GLN A 212 12.74 12.82 8.78
N LEU A 213 13.81 12.19 9.27
CA LEU A 213 14.33 10.96 8.69
C LEU A 213 13.33 9.81 8.87
N GLN A 214 12.70 9.70 10.05
CA GLN A 214 11.69 8.69 10.32
C GLN A 214 10.45 8.88 9.41
N GLU A 215 9.93 10.10 9.29
CA GLU A 215 8.84 10.42 8.35
C GLU A 215 9.21 10.10 6.90
N SER A 216 10.46 10.42 6.50
CA SER A 216 10.95 10.13 5.15
C SER A 216 11.02 8.63 4.88
N ILE A 217 11.47 7.83 5.85
CA ILE A 217 11.50 6.36 5.76
C ILE A 217 10.07 5.82 5.63
N GLU A 218 9.14 6.29 6.46
CA GLU A 218 7.73 5.88 6.40
C GLU A 218 7.10 6.24 5.04
N SER A 219 7.37 7.45 4.52
CA SER A 219 6.87 7.88 3.21
C SER A 219 7.49 7.09 2.05
N LEU A 220 8.79 6.78 2.12
CA LEU A 220 9.47 5.97 1.11
C LEU A 220 8.90 4.55 1.08
N PHE A 221 8.66 3.97 2.26
CA PHE A 221 8.08 2.64 2.39
C PHE A 221 6.64 2.60 1.87
N GLU A 222 5.79 3.55 2.26
CA GLU A 222 4.42 3.69 1.75
C GLU A 222 4.40 3.84 0.22
N GLY A 223 5.30 4.66 -0.33
CA GLY A 223 5.45 4.82 -1.78
C GLY A 223 5.86 3.53 -2.48
N PHE A 224 6.77 2.74 -1.88
CA PHE A 224 7.17 1.43 -2.39
C PHE A 224 6.00 0.45 -2.41
N VAL A 225 5.24 0.33 -1.30
CA VAL A 225 4.06 -0.54 -1.23
C VAL A 225 3.04 -0.18 -2.30
N ARG A 226 2.72 1.10 -2.46
CA ARG A 226 1.78 1.57 -3.50
C ARG A 226 2.26 1.23 -4.90
N ALA A 227 3.54 1.47 -5.20
CA ALA A 227 4.11 1.11 -6.49
C ALA A 227 4.05 -0.40 -6.75
N SER A 228 4.33 -1.23 -5.73
CA SER A 228 4.23 -2.69 -5.82
C SER A 228 2.81 -3.16 -6.15
N VAL A 229 1.80 -2.62 -5.46
CA VAL A 229 0.38 -2.92 -5.73
C VAL A 229 0.01 -2.54 -7.16
N GLN A 230 0.36 -1.33 -7.60
CA GLN A 230 0.04 -0.84 -8.93
C GLN A 230 0.63 -1.72 -10.05
N VAL A 231 1.83 -2.26 -9.86
CA VAL A 231 2.46 -3.17 -10.84
C VAL A 231 1.63 -4.45 -11.02
N ILE A 232 1.11 -5.02 -9.93
CA ILE A 232 0.31 -6.25 -9.98
C ILE A 232 -1.04 -6.00 -10.64
N GLU A 233 -1.73 -4.93 -10.23
CA GLU A 233 -3.02 -4.55 -10.82
C GLU A 233 -2.91 -4.24 -12.33
N SER A 234 -1.74 -3.78 -12.80
CA SER A 234 -1.53 -3.55 -14.24
C SER A 234 -1.47 -4.84 -15.07
N ARG A 235 -1.10 -5.97 -14.46
CA ARG A 235 -1.03 -7.29 -15.11
C ARG A 235 -2.34 -8.08 -14.99
N ASP A 236 -3.11 -7.79 -13.95
CA ASP A 236 -4.42 -8.36 -13.71
C ASP A 236 -5.46 -7.23 -13.62
N PRO A 237 -6.05 -6.80 -14.75
CA PRO A 237 -7.02 -5.71 -14.75
C PRO A 237 -8.23 -5.98 -13.84
N THR A 238 -8.46 -7.24 -13.44
CA THR A 238 -9.57 -7.65 -12.59
C THR A 238 -9.33 -7.41 -11.10
N THR A 239 -8.10 -7.03 -10.71
CA THR A 239 -7.73 -6.68 -9.33
C THR A 239 -7.56 -5.18 -9.12
N SER A 240 -7.97 -4.32 -10.05
CA SER A 240 -7.78 -2.87 -9.90
C SER A 240 -8.51 -2.33 -8.65
N GLY A 241 -7.73 -1.76 -7.72
CA GLY A 241 -8.20 -1.30 -6.42
C GLY A 241 -8.61 -2.41 -5.45
N HIS A 242 -8.48 -3.69 -5.81
CA HIS A 242 -8.86 -4.83 -4.95
C HIS A 242 -8.05 -4.84 -3.66
N SER A 243 -6.72 -4.76 -3.76
CA SER A 243 -5.84 -4.79 -2.59
C SER A 243 -6.12 -3.63 -1.63
N GLU A 244 -6.46 -2.44 -2.15
CA GLU A 244 -6.84 -1.30 -1.31
C GLU A 244 -8.17 -1.52 -0.59
N ARG A 245 -9.18 -2.11 -1.26
CA ARG A 245 -10.48 -2.42 -0.66
C ARG A 245 -10.37 -3.51 0.41
N VAL A 246 -9.63 -4.58 0.12
CA VAL A 246 -9.35 -5.66 1.09
C VAL A 246 -8.61 -5.09 2.31
N ALA A 247 -7.62 -4.23 2.11
CA ALA A 247 -6.93 -3.57 3.22
C ALA A 247 -7.87 -2.70 4.06
N ALA A 248 -8.74 -1.90 3.42
CA ALA A 248 -9.70 -1.06 4.14
C ALA A 248 -10.69 -1.88 4.97
N LEU A 249 -11.24 -2.96 4.39
CA LEU A 249 -12.13 -3.89 5.08
C LEU A 249 -11.43 -4.58 6.26
N THR A 250 -10.21 -5.06 6.05
CA THR A 250 -9.45 -5.81 7.06
C THR A 250 -9.06 -4.91 8.23
N VAL A 251 -8.58 -3.69 7.95
CA VAL A 251 -8.27 -2.68 8.96
C VAL A 251 -9.52 -2.33 9.76
N ARG A 252 -10.65 -2.06 9.08
CA ARG A 252 -11.88 -1.72 9.78
C ARG A 252 -12.37 -2.87 10.68
N LEU A 253 -12.28 -4.11 10.21
CA LEU A 253 -12.61 -5.28 11.03
C LEU A 253 -11.71 -5.40 12.27
N ALA A 254 -10.40 -5.16 12.13
CA ALA A 254 -9.45 -5.21 13.24
C ALA A 254 -9.68 -4.08 14.27
N GLU A 255 -10.01 -2.88 13.80
CA GLU A 255 -10.39 -1.75 14.66
C GLU A 255 -11.67 -2.07 15.44
N GLU A 256 -12.72 -2.56 14.77
CA GLU A 256 -13.98 -2.95 15.41
C GLU A 256 -13.76 -4.08 16.42
N ALA A 257 -12.93 -5.07 16.10
CA ALA A 257 -12.60 -6.16 17.01
C ALA A 257 -11.93 -5.65 18.30
N SER A 258 -11.10 -4.62 18.19
CA SER A 258 -10.43 -3.97 19.33
C SER A 258 -11.38 -3.21 20.27
N THR A 259 -12.64 -2.98 19.85
CA THR A 259 -13.66 -2.32 20.67
C THR A 259 -14.53 -3.31 21.46
N ILE A 260 -14.39 -4.61 21.23
CA ILE A 260 -15.24 -5.63 21.84
C ILE A 260 -14.82 -5.90 23.28
N GLU A 261 -15.72 -5.70 24.24
CA GLU A 261 -15.47 -5.91 25.67
C GLU A 261 -15.95 -7.29 26.18
N GLN A 262 -16.83 -7.97 25.43
CA GLN A 262 -17.49 -9.21 25.85
C GLN A 262 -17.50 -10.26 24.74
N GLY A 263 -17.58 -11.53 25.11
CA GLY A 263 -17.62 -12.65 24.16
C GLY A 263 -16.23 -13.13 23.70
N PRO A 264 -16.17 -13.92 22.62
CA PRO A 264 -14.95 -14.61 22.18
C PRO A 264 -13.85 -13.66 21.68
N LEU A 265 -14.23 -12.50 21.13
CA LEU A 265 -13.28 -11.52 20.57
C LEU A 265 -12.71 -10.55 21.61
N ARG A 266 -13.12 -10.59 22.89
CA ARG A 266 -12.75 -9.59 23.91
C ARG A 266 -11.25 -9.45 24.18
N LEU A 267 -10.46 -10.46 23.83
CA LEU A 267 -9.02 -10.49 24.06
C LEU A 267 -8.23 -9.93 22.86
N LEU A 268 -8.92 -9.62 21.76
CA LEU A 268 -8.30 -9.04 20.58
C LEU A 268 -8.17 -7.54 20.75
N TYR A 269 -6.93 -7.07 20.74
CA TYR A 269 -6.61 -5.65 20.71
C TYR A 269 -5.39 -5.45 19.82
N PHE A 270 -5.49 -4.52 18.87
CA PHE A 270 -4.40 -4.16 17.98
C PHE A 270 -3.92 -2.75 18.27
N SER A 271 -2.62 -2.59 18.51
CA SER A 271 -1.98 -1.28 18.56
C SER A 271 -2.05 -0.58 17.19
N PRO A 272 -1.90 0.75 17.14
CA PRO A 272 -1.84 1.48 15.86
C PRO A 272 -0.78 0.93 14.88
N ARG A 273 0.35 0.45 15.41
CA ARG A 273 1.41 -0.20 14.60
C ARG A 273 0.97 -1.56 14.05
N GLN A 274 0.27 -2.38 14.84
CA GLN A 274 -0.30 -3.64 14.35
C GLN A 274 -1.43 -3.43 13.33
N ILE A 275 -2.25 -2.39 13.48
CA ILE A 275 -3.22 -2.01 12.45
C ILE A 275 -2.51 -1.64 11.14
N GLN A 276 -1.40 -0.90 11.23
CA GLN A 276 -0.57 -0.57 10.07
C GLN A 276 0.09 -1.82 9.45
N GLU A 277 0.53 -2.79 10.27
CA GLU A 277 1.04 -4.09 9.82
C GLU A 277 -0.03 -4.88 9.04
N ILE A 278 -1.24 -4.99 9.59
CA ILE A 278 -2.41 -5.61 8.94
C ILE A 278 -2.69 -4.96 7.60
N ARG A 279 -2.65 -3.62 7.55
CA ARG A 279 -2.85 -2.86 6.31
C ARG A 279 -1.81 -3.24 5.25
N TYR A 280 -0.52 -3.26 5.60
CA TYR A 280 0.53 -3.60 4.64
C TYR A 280 0.48 -5.06 4.18
N ALA A 281 0.20 -6.00 5.09
CA ALA A 281 -0.01 -7.38 4.74
C ALA A 281 -1.18 -7.54 3.76
N SER A 282 -2.28 -6.83 4.01
CA SER A 282 -3.46 -6.84 3.14
C SER A 282 -3.18 -6.21 1.77
N LEU A 283 -2.37 -5.15 1.69
CA LEU A 283 -2.02 -4.55 0.40
C LEU A 283 -1.15 -5.50 -0.45
N LEU A 284 -0.26 -6.25 0.20
CA LEU A 284 0.77 -7.06 -0.46
C LEU A 284 0.40 -8.55 -0.61
N HIS A 285 -0.76 -8.98 -0.12
CA HIS A 285 -1.15 -10.40 -0.07
C HIS A 285 -1.04 -11.11 -1.42
N ASP A 286 -1.40 -10.39 -2.48
CA ASP A 286 -1.48 -10.86 -3.86
C ASP A 286 -0.23 -10.59 -4.70
N PHE A 287 0.85 -10.05 -4.12
CA PHE A 287 2.04 -9.64 -4.88
C PHE A 287 2.66 -10.77 -5.70
N GLY A 288 2.59 -12.00 -5.21
CA GLY A 288 3.10 -13.19 -5.85
C GLY A 288 2.42 -13.56 -7.17
N LYS A 289 1.30 -12.93 -7.53
CA LYS A 289 0.69 -13.07 -8.87
C LYS A 289 1.67 -12.68 -9.99
N VAL A 290 2.70 -11.89 -9.68
CA VAL A 290 3.81 -11.63 -10.62
C VAL A 290 4.50 -12.90 -11.13
N GLY A 291 4.53 -13.96 -10.32
CA GLY A 291 5.12 -15.26 -10.68
C GLY A 291 4.23 -16.14 -11.55
N VAL A 292 2.95 -15.77 -11.73
CA VAL A 292 2.00 -16.52 -12.55
C VAL A 292 2.07 -16.03 -13.99
N THR A 293 1.95 -16.96 -14.95
CA THR A 293 1.95 -16.62 -16.38
C THR A 293 0.68 -15.86 -16.73
N GLU A 294 0.81 -14.88 -17.63
CA GLU A 294 -0.31 -14.03 -18.05
C GLU A 294 -1.42 -14.85 -18.73
N ALA A 295 -1.06 -15.89 -19.48
CA ALA A 295 -2.02 -16.78 -20.14
C ALA A 295 -2.95 -17.46 -19.12
N ILE A 296 -2.41 -17.95 -18.00
CA ILE A 296 -3.19 -18.61 -16.94
C ILE A 296 -4.01 -17.58 -16.16
N LEU A 297 -3.38 -16.45 -15.79
CA LEU A 297 -4.01 -15.40 -14.98
C LEU A 297 -5.23 -14.79 -15.68
N ASN A 298 -5.14 -14.58 -17.00
CA ASN A 298 -6.20 -13.99 -17.82
C ASN A 298 -7.08 -15.03 -18.53
N LYS A 299 -7.02 -16.30 -18.13
CA LYS A 299 -7.83 -17.37 -18.73
C LYS A 299 -9.30 -17.20 -18.34
N ARG A 300 -10.20 -17.10 -19.33
CA ARG A 300 -11.64 -16.78 -19.14
C ARG A 300 -12.51 -18.01 -19.41
N GLN A 301 -12.24 -18.69 -20.52
CA GLN A 301 -12.87 -19.93 -20.95
C GLN A 301 -11.98 -21.14 -20.62
N LYS A 302 -12.51 -22.36 -20.75
CA LYS A 302 -11.74 -23.59 -20.46
C LYS A 302 -10.56 -23.80 -21.41
N LEU A 303 -10.72 -23.41 -22.67
CA LEU A 303 -9.69 -23.40 -23.71
C LEU A 303 -9.07 -22.01 -23.84
N TYR A 304 -7.80 -21.97 -24.25
CA TYR A 304 -7.16 -20.73 -24.69
C TYR A 304 -7.76 -20.28 -26.05
N PRO A 305 -7.82 -18.96 -26.32
CA PRO A 305 -8.38 -18.44 -27.58
C PRO A 305 -7.78 -19.08 -28.84
N GLU A 306 -6.46 -19.29 -28.85
CA GLU A 306 -5.75 -19.91 -29.96
C GLU A 306 -6.10 -21.39 -30.15
N GLN A 307 -6.36 -22.12 -29.06
CA GLN A 307 -6.81 -23.52 -29.15
C GLN A 307 -8.20 -23.62 -29.76
N LEU A 308 -9.14 -22.76 -29.34
CA LEU A 308 -10.49 -22.74 -29.90
C LEU A 308 -10.46 -22.41 -31.39
N ASN A 309 -9.65 -21.43 -31.80
CA ASN A 309 -9.45 -21.10 -33.20
C ASN A 309 -8.87 -22.27 -33.99
N LEU A 310 -7.88 -22.97 -33.43
CA LEU A 310 -7.29 -24.15 -34.07
C LEU A 310 -8.32 -25.29 -34.22
N ILE A 311 -9.14 -25.56 -33.21
CA ILE A 311 -10.24 -26.53 -33.27
C ILE A 311 -11.20 -26.16 -34.40
N ARG A 312 -11.64 -24.90 -34.48
CA ARG A 312 -12.51 -24.44 -35.59
C ARG A 312 -11.89 -24.69 -36.96
N GLN A 313 -10.59 -24.49 -37.12
CA GLN A 313 -9.88 -24.78 -38.37
C GLN A 313 -9.81 -26.28 -38.67
N ARG A 314 -9.59 -27.14 -37.67
CA ARG A 314 -9.61 -28.61 -37.85
C ARG A 314 -10.98 -29.09 -38.29
N PHE A 315 -12.05 -28.58 -37.69
CA PHE A 315 -13.43 -28.89 -38.08
C PHE A 315 -13.77 -28.39 -39.48
N ALA A 316 -13.34 -27.17 -39.84
CA ALA A 316 -13.50 -26.66 -41.19
C ALA A 316 -12.75 -27.52 -42.22
N THR A 317 -11.55 -27.98 -41.89
CA THR A 317 -10.76 -28.89 -42.73
C THR A 317 -11.47 -30.23 -42.90
N ALA A 318 -11.94 -30.84 -41.81
CA ALA A 318 -12.70 -32.09 -41.85
C ALA A 318 -13.98 -31.97 -42.70
N GLN A 319 -14.71 -30.85 -42.59
CA GLN A 319 -15.86 -30.59 -43.45
C GLN A 319 -15.46 -30.54 -44.93
N ARG A 320 -14.38 -29.82 -45.28
CA ARG A 320 -13.89 -29.75 -46.66
C ARG A 320 -13.42 -31.10 -47.18
N THR A 321 -12.80 -31.93 -46.34
CA THR A 321 -12.41 -33.30 -46.70
C THR A 321 -13.63 -34.14 -47.03
N LEU A 322 -14.70 -34.10 -46.20
CA LEU A 322 -15.95 -34.83 -46.49
C LEU A 322 -16.62 -34.37 -47.79
N GLU A 323 -16.64 -33.07 -48.06
CA GLU A 323 -17.18 -32.51 -49.30
C GLU A 323 -16.37 -32.97 -50.52
N LEU A 324 -15.03 -32.98 -50.40
CA LEU A 324 -14.12 -33.45 -51.46
C LEU A 324 -14.29 -34.95 -51.72
N GLU A 325 -14.30 -35.78 -50.67
CA GLU A 325 -14.51 -37.22 -50.78
C GLU A 325 -15.85 -37.55 -51.44
N CYS A 326 -16.92 -36.84 -51.04
CA CYS A 326 -18.24 -36.98 -51.68
C CYS A 326 -18.17 -36.64 -53.18
N ALA A 327 -17.53 -35.53 -53.54
CA ALA A 327 -17.36 -35.13 -54.93
C ALA A 327 -16.55 -36.16 -55.74
N GLN A 328 -15.47 -36.71 -55.16
CA GLN A 328 -14.63 -37.74 -55.77
C GLN A 328 -15.41 -39.04 -55.99
N GLU A 329 -16.18 -39.50 -55.00
CA GLU A 329 -17.03 -40.69 -55.13
C GLU A 329 -18.14 -40.49 -56.17
N LYS A 330 -18.78 -39.31 -56.20
CA LYS A 330 -19.75 -38.96 -57.25
C LYS A 330 -19.11 -38.94 -58.63
N PHE A 331 -17.93 -38.34 -58.77
CA PHE A 331 -17.19 -38.31 -60.03
C PHE A 331 -16.81 -39.72 -60.50
N LYS A 332 -16.27 -40.55 -59.60
CA LYS A 332 -15.94 -41.96 -59.89
C LYS A 332 -17.18 -42.76 -60.29
N HIS A 333 -18.31 -42.53 -59.63
CA HIS A 333 -19.59 -43.16 -59.98
C HIS A 333 -20.07 -42.77 -61.39
N LEU A 334 -19.92 -41.49 -61.77
CA LEU A 334 -20.26 -41.00 -63.11
C LEU A 334 -19.32 -41.54 -64.19
N VAL A 335 -18.01 -41.58 -63.93
CA VAL A 335 -17.01 -42.10 -64.88
C VAL A 335 -17.18 -43.59 -65.12
N THR A 336 -17.56 -44.36 -64.10
CA THR A 336 -17.82 -45.81 -64.22
C THR A 336 -19.16 -46.14 -64.89
N HIS A 337 -20.07 -45.16 -65.01
CA HIS A 337 -21.40 -45.34 -65.62
C HIS A 337 -21.68 -44.28 -66.72
N PRO A 338 -20.89 -44.23 -67.80
CA PRO A 338 -20.97 -43.17 -68.81
C PRO A 338 -22.30 -43.15 -69.60
N ALA A 339 -23.03 -44.28 -69.66
CA ALA A 339 -24.36 -44.35 -70.28
C ALA A 339 -25.39 -43.47 -69.56
N HIS A 340 -25.15 -43.13 -68.30
CA HIS A 340 -26.02 -42.24 -67.52
C HIS A 340 -25.97 -40.78 -68.00
N LEU A 341 -24.85 -40.34 -68.60
CA LEU A 341 -24.66 -38.95 -69.09
C LEU A 341 -25.57 -38.57 -70.27
N GLN A 342 -26.16 -39.56 -70.96
CA GLN A 342 -26.98 -39.34 -72.15
C GLN A 342 -28.49 -39.43 -71.88
N HIS A 343 -28.91 -39.63 -70.62
CA HIS A 343 -30.29 -39.98 -70.29
C HIS A 343 -30.90 -39.03 -69.25
N HIS A 344 -31.44 -37.89 -69.69
CA HIS A 344 -32.43 -37.15 -68.90
C HIS A 344 -33.50 -36.51 -69.80
N ALA A 345 -34.73 -37.05 -69.72
CA ALA A 345 -35.93 -36.25 -69.89
C ALA A 345 -36.20 -35.51 -68.56
N PRO A 346 -36.71 -34.27 -68.55
CA PRO A 346 -36.99 -33.54 -67.32
C PRO A 346 -37.94 -34.33 -66.42
N GLY A 347 -37.52 -34.66 -65.18
CA GLY A 347 -38.35 -35.36 -64.18
C GLY A 347 -38.09 -36.86 -64.00
N ALA A 348 -37.16 -37.48 -64.71
CA ALA A 348 -36.82 -38.91 -64.55
C ALA A 348 -35.90 -39.23 -63.34
N ASP A 349 -35.40 -38.19 -62.66
CA ASP A 349 -34.36 -38.27 -61.62
C ASP A 349 -34.75 -39.12 -60.41
N GLU A 350 -36.05 -39.17 -60.07
CA GLU A 350 -36.55 -39.93 -58.91
C GLU A 350 -36.58 -41.45 -59.14
N THR A 351 -36.65 -41.89 -60.40
CA THR A 351 -36.77 -43.32 -60.77
C THR A 351 -35.45 -43.95 -61.22
N CYS A 352 -34.41 -43.15 -61.44
CA CYS A 352 -33.13 -43.63 -61.93
C CYS A 352 -32.24 -44.17 -60.78
N PRO A 353 -31.77 -45.44 -60.84
CA PRO A 353 -30.89 -46.00 -59.81
C PRO A 353 -29.56 -45.24 -59.62
N HIS A 354 -29.03 -44.64 -60.67
CA HIS A 354 -27.79 -43.86 -60.60
C HIS A 354 -28.00 -42.49 -59.94
N CYS A 355 -29.10 -41.78 -60.25
CA CYS A 355 -29.48 -40.55 -59.55
C CYS A 355 -29.75 -40.79 -58.07
N GLN A 356 -30.44 -41.89 -57.73
CA GLN A 356 -30.67 -42.27 -56.33
C GLN A 356 -29.36 -42.55 -55.59
N SER A 357 -28.36 -43.12 -56.27
CA SER A 357 -27.02 -43.34 -55.72
C SER A 357 -26.27 -42.02 -55.48
N LEU A 358 -26.32 -41.08 -56.42
CA LEU A 358 -25.75 -39.73 -56.27
C LEU A 358 -26.41 -38.96 -55.11
N GLN A 359 -27.74 -39.00 -55.02
CA GLN A 359 -28.50 -38.44 -53.89
C GLN A 359 -28.16 -39.14 -52.56
N LYS A 360 -27.81 -40.43 -52.56
CA LYS A 360 -27.36 -41.14 -51.37
C LYS A 360 -26.02 -40.59 -50.87
N TYR A 361 -25.07 -40.31 -51.76
CA TYR A 361 -23.81 -39.64 -51.39
C TYR A 361 -24.07 -38.24 -50.82
N ASP A 362 -24.94 -37.45 -51.45
CA ASP A 362 -25.29 -36.11 -50.95
C ASP A 362 -25.94 -36.15 -49.56
N ARG A 363 -26.89 -37.08 -49.33
CA ARG A 363 -27.52 -37.26 -48.01
C ARG A 363 -26.53 -37.74 -46.95
N HIS A 364 -25.60 -38.63 -47.31
CA HIS A 364 -24.58 -39.12 -46.39
C HIS A 364 -23.62 -38.00 -45.97
N MET A 365 -23.12 -37.23 -46.95
CA MET A 365 -22.28 -36.06 -46.69
C MET A 365 -23.02 -35.02 -45.86
N ALA A 366 -24.26 -34.66 -46.22
CA ALA A 366 -25.04 -33.67 -45.46
C ALA A 366 -25.23 -34.09 -44.00
N ARG A 367 -25.50 -35.38 -43.74
CA ARG A 367 -25.61 -35.91 -42.38
C ARG A 367 -24.29 -35.83 -41.61
N ALA A 368 -23.17 -36.17 -42.24
CA ALA A 368 -21.85 -36.12 -41.61
C ALA A 368 -21.42 -34.67 -41.30
N VAL A 369 -21.68 -33.73 -42.22
CA VAL A 369 -21.43 -32.30 -42.00
C VAL A 369 -22.28 -31.75 -40.86
N GLU A 370 -23.56 -32.14 -40.79
CA GLU A 370 -24.44 -31.72 -39.69
C GLU A 370 -23.96 -32.26 -38.34
N GLN A 371 -23.49 -33.52 -38.30
CA GLN A 371 -22.87 -34.11 -37.10
C GLN A 371 -21.62 -33.34 -36.68
N LEU A 372 -20.73 -32.99 -37.61
CA LEU A 372 -19.54 -32.17 -37.31
C LEU A 372 -19.91 -30.79 -36.75
N ARG A 373 -20.93 -30.14 -37.31
CA ARG A 373 -21.42 -28.84 -36.81
C ARG A 373 -21.98 -28.96 -35.39
N GLY A 374 -22.82 -29.95 -35.13
CA GLY A 374 -23.37 -30.21 -33.80
C GLY A 374 -22.27 -30.42 -32.76
N ARG A 375 -21.23 -31.19 -33.11
CA ARG A 375 -20.05 -31.42 -32.25
C ARG A 375 -19.25 -30.14 -31.98
N LEU A 376 -19.03 -29.31 -32.99
CA LEU A 376 -18.35 -28.03 -32.79
C LEU A 376 -19.15 -27.10 -31.86
N SER A 377 -20.48 -27.04 -32.06
CA SER A 377 -21.36 -26.26 -31.17
C SER A 377 -21.36 -26.78 -29.74
N LEU A 378 -21.27 -28.10 -29.53
CA LEU A 378 -21.09 -28.68 -28.20
C LEU A 378 -19.77 -28.24 -27.57
N ILE A 379 -18.65 -28.28 -28.31
CA ILE A 379 -17.35 -27.81 -27.81
C ILE A 379 -17.43 -26.33 -27.40
N GLU A 380 -18.03 -25.48 -28.24
CA GLU A 380 -18.18 -24.05 -27.95
C GLU A 380 -19.03 -23.80 -26.71
N ALA A 381 -20.11 -24.56 -26.51
CA ALA A 381 -20.93 -24.49 -25.30
C ALA A 381 -20.17 -24.99 -24.06
N MET A 382 -19.42 -26.08 -24.18
CA MET A 382 -18.67 -26.69 -23.07
C MET A 382 -17.42 -25.90 -22.67
N ASN A 383 -16.94 -25.04 -23.57
CA ASN A 383 -15.86 -24.12 -23.30
C ASN A 383 -16.25 -23.00 -22.31
N GLU A 384 -17.56 -22.76 -22.13
CA GLU A 384 -18.06 -21.84 -21.11
C GLU A 384 -18.03 -22.48 -19.71
N PRO A 385 -17.47 -21.81 -18.68
CA PRO A 385 -17.30 -22.40 -17.35
C PRO A 385 -18.62 -22.77 -16.66
N GLU A 386 -19.65 -21.93 -16.85
CA GLU A 386 -20.97 -22.06 -16.22
C GLU A 386 -21.81 -23.19 -16.80
N ALA A 387 -21.44 -23.71 -17.98
CA ALA A 387 -22.22 -24.72 -18.68
C ALA A 387 -22.41 -26.00 -17.86
N LEU A 388 -21.48 -26.33 -16.95
CA LEU A 388 -21.59 -27.51 -16.08
C LEU A 388 -22.21 -27.22 -14.70
N GLU A 389 -22.52 -25.96 -14.38
CA GLU A 389 -22.97 -25.54 -13.05
C GLU A 389 -24.50 -25.36 -12.93
N ILE A 390 -25.23 -25.41 -14.05
CA ILE A 390 -26.69 -25.23 -14.07
C ILE A 390 -27.36 -26.58 -13.76
N GLU A 391 -28.34 -26.64 -12.84
CA GLU A 391 -29.12 -27.88 -12.52
C GLU A 391 -29.70 -28.58 -13.76
N ARG A 392 -29.97 -27.80 -14.82
CA ARG A 392 -30.43 -28.28 -16.15
C ARG A 392 -29.37 -29.12 -16.89
N PHE A 393 -28.09 -28.91 -16.56
CA PHE A 393 -26.93 -29.62 -17.10
C PHE A 393 -26.45 -30.79 -16.23
N GLU A 394 -26.79 -30.87 -14.94
CA GLU A 394 -26.48 -32.05 -14.12
C GLU A 394 -27.20 -33.33 -14.63
N ALA A 395 -28.43 -33.18 -15.15
CA ALA A 395 -29.13 -34.27 -15.82
C ALA A 395 -28.57 -34.58 -17.24
N PHE A 396 -27.87 -33.62 -17.85
CA PHE A 396 -27.19 -33.73 -19.15
C PHE A 396 -25.70 -34.11 -19.02
N SER A 397 -25.15 -34.21 -17.80
CA SER A 397 -23.70 -34.24 -17.61
C SER A 397 -23.09 -35.58 -17.99
N GLU A 398 -23.76 -36.71 -17.74
CA GLU A 398 -23.21 -38.01 -18.19
C GLU A 398 -23.25 -38.14 -19.71
N GLU A 399 -24.33 -37.73 -20.35
CA GLU A 399 -24.49 -37.82 -21.81
C GLU A 399 -23.56 -36.84 -22.54
N ALA A 400 -23.48 -35.58 -22.10
CA ALA A 400 -22.57 -34.59 -22.68
C ALA A 400 -21.10 -34.96 -22.45
N MET A 401 -20.73 -35.51 -21.28
CA MET A 401 -19.38 -36.00 -21.00
C MET A 401 -19.04 -37.25 -21.81
N ALA A 402 -20.00 -38.16 -22.01
CA ALA A 402 -19.84 -39.31 -22.89
C ALA A 402 -19.66 -38.86 -24.34
N GLU A 403 -20.42 -37.86 -24.79
CA GLU A 403 -20.31 -37.29 -26.14
C GLU A 403 -18.97 -36.57 -26.35
N LEU A 404 -18.52 -35.76 -25.38
CA LEU A 404 -17.17 -35.18 -25.35
C LEU A 404 -16.07 -36.24 -25.37
N THR A 405 -16.24 -37.33 -24.61
CA THR A 405 -15.29 -38.43 -24.60
C THR A 405 -15.28 -39.16 -25.95
N ALA A 406 -16.43 -39.26 -26.62
CA ALA A 406 -16.51 -39.80 -27.97
C ALA A 406 -15.78 -38.91 -29.01
N LEU A 407 -15.72 -37.59 -28.79
CA LEU A 407 -14.92 -36.68 -29.64
C LEU A 407 -13.42 -37.02 -29.62
N ALA A 408 -12.92 -37.69 -28.58
CA ALA A 408 -11.53 -38.15 -28.52
C ALA A 408 -11.20 -39.17 -29.63
N GLN A 409 -12.21 -39.85 -30.16
CA GLN A 409 -12.06 -40.85 -31.23
C GLN A 409 -12.22 -40.23 -32.62
N ASP A 410 -12.76 -39.01 -32.71
CA ASP A 410 -12.94 -38.37 -34.00
C ASP A 410 -11.61 -37.84 -34.53
N THR A 411 -11.32 -38.21 -35.77
CA THR A 411 -10.11 -37.81 -36.46
C THR A 411 -10.43 -37.08 -37.76
N TYR A 412 -9.45 -36.34 -38.24
CA TYR A 412 -9.45 -35.74 -39.56
C TYR A 412 -8.10 -35.97 -40.24
N VAL A 413 -8.10 -35.90 -41.56
CA VAL A 413 -6.87 -35.92 -42.36
C VAL A 413 -6.45 -34.48 -42.61
N ASP A 414 -5.22 -34.13 -42.23
CA ASP A 414 -4.68 -32.79 -42.45
C ASP A 414 -4.21 -32.58 -43.90
N THR A 415 -3.69 -31.38 -44.18
CA THR A 415 -3.20 -31.00 -45.51
C THR A 415 -2.02 -31.84 -46.00
N ASP A 416 -1.30 -32.50 -45.09
CA ASP A 416 -0.17 -33.37 -45.40
C ASP A 416 -0.58 -34.85 -45.52
N GLY A 417 -1.89 -35.15 -45.38
CA GLY A 417 -2.43 -36.50 -45.44
C GLY A 417 -2.32 -37.30 -44.14
N GLN A 418 -1.99 -36.64 -43.02
CA GLN A 418 -1.86 -37.30 -41.72
C GLN A 418 -3.18 -37.33 -40.96
N CYS A 419 -3.52 -38.49 -40.40
CA CYS A 419 -4.66 -38.65 -39.52
C CYS A 419 -4.35 -38.08 -38.13
N LYS A 420 -5.09 -37.07 -37.72
CA LYS A 420 -4.94 -36.36 -36.43
C LYS A 420 -6.29 -36.29 -35.71
N PRO A 421 -6.30 -36.20 -34.37
CA PRO A 421 -7.54 -36.03 -33.63
C PRO A 421 -8.14 -34.65 -33.93
N LEU A 422 -9.48 -34.56 -34.00
CA LEU A 422 -10.18 -33.28 -34.11
C LEU A 422 -9.95 -32.43 -32.86
N VAL A 423 -10.02 -33.06 -31.68
CA VAL A 423 -9.74 -32.45 -30.38
C VAL A 423 -8.59 -33.22 -29.74
N SER A 424 -7.52 -32.52 -29.38
CA SER A 424 -6.36 -33.17 -28.77
C SER A 424 -6.64 -33.61 -27.32
N PRO A 425 -5.88 -34.57 -26.77
CA PRO A 425 -6.08 -35.02 -25.39
C PRO A 425 -6.01 -33.90 -24.34
N THR A 426 -5.14 -32.91 -24.55
CA THR A 426 -4.99 -31.76 -23.64
C THR A 426 -6.14 -30.77 -23.74
N GLU A 427 -6.66 -30.52 -24.96
CA GLU A 427 -7.87 -29.71 -25.17
C GLU A 427 -9.09 -30.39 -24.53
N LEU A 428 -9.17 -31.73 -24.62
CA LEU A 428 -10.24 -32.50 -24.01
C LEU A 428 -10.18 -32.44 -22.48
N GLU A 429 -8.99 -32.61 -21.88
CA GLU A 429 -8.80 -32.46 -20.42
C GLU A 429 -9.31 -31.10 -19.91
N GLN A 430 -9.03 -30.02 -20.65
CA GLN A 430 -9.51 -28.68 -20.33
C GLN A 430 -11.04 -28.56 -20.39
N LEU A 431 -11.67 -29.10 -21.44
CA LEU A 431 -13.13 -29.06 -21.59
C LEU A 431 -13.87 -29.87 -20.51
N LEU A 432 -13.26 -30.97 -20.06
CA LEU A 432 -13.80 -31.86 -19.04
C LEU A 432 -13.64 -31.33 -17.60
N VAL A 433 -13.06 -30.15 -17.39
CA VAL A 433 -13.00 -29.52 -16.06
C VAL A 433 -14.42 -29.29 -15.54
N PRO A 434 -14.81 -29.89 -14.39
CA PRO A 434 -16.20 -29.90 -13.93
C PRO A 434 -16.67 -28.57 -13.35
N ARG A 435 -15.76 -27.79 -12.74
CA ARG A 435 -16.06 -26.48 -12.14
C ARG A 435 -14.96 -25.47 -12.44
N GLY A 436 -15.36 -24.31 -12.95
CA GLY A 436 -14.46 -23.26 -13.41
C GLY A 436 -13.76 -23.60 -14.73
N ASN A 437 -12.65 -22.91 -14.98
CA ASN A 437 -11.98 -22.88 -16.29
C ASN A 437 -10.50 -23.31 -16.26
N LEU A 438 -10.02 -23.70 -15.08
CA LEU A 438 -8.61 -24.03 -14.84
C LEU A 438 -8.46 -25.53 -14.66
N THR A 439 -7.49 -26.12 -15.35
CA THR A 439 -7.04 -27.49 -15.06
C THR A 439 -6.41 -27.55 -13.67
N ARG A 440 -6.12 -28.76 -13.19
CA ARG A 440 -5.43 -28.94 -11.91
C ARG A 440 -4.05 -28.26 -11.90
N GLU A 441 -3.29 -28.39 -12.99
CA GLU A 441 -1.97 -27.79 -13.11
C GLU A 441 -2.04 -26.26 -13.14
N GLU A 442 -3.00 -25.69 -13.90
CA GLU A 442 -3.22 -24.25 -13.97
C GLU A 442 -3.69 -23.68 -12.63
N ARG A 443 -4.55 -24.41 -11.91
CA ARG A 443 -4.99 -24.04 -10.56
C ARG A 443 -3.82 -24.01 -9.58
N LEU A 444 -2.97 -25.05 -9.58
CA LEU A 444 -1.76 -25.08 -8.74
C LEU A 444 -0.81 -23.93 -9.06
N ALA A 445 -0.69 -23.55 -10.33
CA ALA A 445 0.11 -22.40 -10.75
C ALA A 445 -0.43 -21.08 -10.19
N ILE A 446 -1.77 -20.91 -10.16
CA ILE A 446 -2.39 -19.76 -9.51
C ILE A 446 -2.20 -19.82 -8.00
N GLU A 447 -2.52 -20.93 -7.34
CA GLU A 447 -2.38 -21.09 -5.88
C GLU A 447 -0.95 -20.82 -5.38
N ALA A 448 0.06 -21.09 -6.21
CA ALA A 448 1.47 -20.79 -5.92
C ALA A 448 1.76 -19.31 -5.68
N HIS A 449 0.87 -18.38 -6.10
CA HIS A 449 1.05 -16.94 -5.85
C HIS A 449 1.22 -16.63 -4.37
N VAL A 450 0.54 -17.34 -3.47
CA VAL A 450 0.63 -17.09 -2.03
C VAL A 450 2.05 -17.38 -1.52
N THR A 451 2.65 -18.46 -2.02
CA THR A 451 4.04 -18.82 -1.73
C THR A 451 5.02 -17.82 -2.36
N TYR A 452 4.74 -17.35 -3.58
CA TYR A 452 5.56 -16.31 -4.20
C TYR A 452 5.50 -14.98 -3.45
N SER A 453 4.31 -14.58 -2.96
CA SER A 453 4.14 -13.42 -2.07
C SER A 453 5.00 -13.58 -0.83
N TYR A 454 4.89 -14.70 -0.13
CA TYR A 454 5.67 -14.96 1.08
C TYR A 454 7.18 -14.93 0.85
N GLU A 455 7.67 -15.63 -0.18
CA GLU A 455 9.10 -15.69 -0.50
C GLU A 455 9.67 -14.33 -0.92
N PHE A 456 8.86 -13.48 -1.55
CA PHE A 456 9.23 -12.10 -1.83
C PHE A 456 9.27 -11.26 -0.55
N LEU A 457 8.19 -11.26 0.23
CA LEU A 457 8.05 -10.45 1.43
C LEU A 457 9.10 -10.81 2.48
N LYS A 458 9.46 -12.09 2.61
CA LYS A 458 10.51 -12.55 3.54
C LYS A 458 11.90 -11.98 3.25
N ARG A 459 12.15 -11.49 2.03
CA ARG A 459 13.44 -10.87 1.64
C ARG A 459 13.54 -9.41 2.05
N ILE A 460 12.42 -8.78 2.39
CA ILE A 460 12.39 -7.39 2.84
C ILE A 460 12.89 -7.34 4.29
N PRO A 461 13.85 -6.46 4.63
CA PRO A 461 14.35 -6.32 6.00
C PRO A 461 13.33 -5.56 6.88
N TRP A 462 12.29 -6.26 7.33
CA TRP A 462 11.25 -5.69 8.18
C TRP A 462 11.78 -5.20 9.52
N THR A 463 11.27 -4.06 9.98
CA THR A 463 11.45 -3.61 11.37
C THR A 463 10.68 -4.51 12.33
N SER A 464 10.97 -4.44 13.64
CA SER A 464 10.26 -5.22 14.67
C SER A 464 8.74 -5.11 14.61
N ASP A 465 8.24 -3.96 14.20
CA ASP A 465 6.82 -3.63 14.18
C ASP A 465 6.06 -4.27 13.00
N PHE A 466 6.79 -4.81 12.01
CA PHE A 466 6.24 -5.28 10.74
C PHE A 466 6.74 -6.69 10.34
N GLN A 467 7.27 -7.45 11.31
CA GLN A 467 7.88 -8.76 11.03
C GLN A 467 6.86 -9.82 10.63
N GLU A 468 5.59 -9.67 11.00
CA GLU A 468 4.55 -10.65 10.71
C GLU A 468 3.88 -10.45 9.35
N ILE A 469 4.17 -9.35 8.62
CA ILE A 469 3.63 -9.09 7.28
C ILE A 469 3.72 -10.32 6.36
N PRO A 470 4.88 -10.99 6.20
CA PRO A 470 4.98 -12.17 5.36
C PRO A 470 4.06 -13.29 5.84
N ASN A 471 3.99 -13.56 7.14
CA ASN A 471 3.17 -14.66 7.70
C ASN A 471 1.68 -14.38 7.55
N ILE A 472 1.27 -13.13 7.77
CA ILE A 472 -0.12 -12.70 7.64
C ILE A 472 -0.58 -12.88 6.18
N ALA A 473 0.21 -12.36 5.22
CA ALA A 473 -0.05 -12.48 3.79
C ALA A 473 0.00 -13.94 3.30
N TYR A 474 0.88 -14.78 3.86
CA TYR A 474 1.07 -16.16 3.40
C TYR A 474 -0.13 -17.08 3.67
N GLY A 475 -1.01 -16.72 4.60
CA GLY A 475 -2.13 -17.57 4.99
C GLY A 475 -3.49 -17.13 4.47
N HIS A 476 -3.60 -16.09 3.62
CA HIS A 476 -4.91 -15.48 3.32
C HIS A 476 -5.89 -16.40 2.57
N HIS A 477 -5.42 -17.53 2.04
CA HIS A 477 -6.24 -18.61 1.49
C HIS A 477 -6.29 -19.90 2.33
N GLU A 478 -5.73 -19.86 3.56
CA GLU A 478 -5.93 -20.92 4.54
C GLU A 478 -7.38 -20.91 5.03
N LYS A 479 -7.89 -22.08 5.41
CA LYS A 479 -9.26 -22.27 5.91
C LYS A 479 -9.19 -22.96 7.25
N LEU A 480 -10.08 -22.59 8.19
CA LEU A 480 -10.00 -23.11 9.55
C LEU A 480 -10.15 -24.64 9.63
N ASP A 481 -10.81 -25.27 8.65
CA ASP A 481 -10.96 -26.72 8.51
C ASP A 481 -9.71 -27.46 7.96
N GLY A 482 -8.68 -26.72 7.55
CA GLY A 482 -7.45 -27.24 6.96
C GLY A 482 -7.56 -27.61 5.49
N THR A 483 -8.66 -27.24 4.81
CA THR A 483 -8.83 -27.45 3.35
C THR A 483 -8.25 -26.32 2.51
N GLY A 484 -7.74 -25.27 3.16
CA GLY A 484 -7.05 -24.15 2.51
C GLY A 484 -5.62 -24.49 2.09
N TYR A 485 -4.95 -23.49 1.54
CA TYR A 485 -3.58 -23.59 1.02
C TYR A 485 -2.78 -22.33 1.43
N PRO A 486 -1.44 -22.38 1.44
CA PRO A 486 -0.57 -23.46 0.94
C PRO A 486 -0.12 -24.50 1.98
N ARG A 487 -0.37 -24.29 3.27
CA ARG A 487 0.12 -25.18 4.34
C ARG A 487 -0.97 -26.08 4.93
N GLY A 488 -2.25 -25.76 4.72
CA GLY A 488 -3.37 -26.53 5.27
C GLY A 488 -3.49 -26.38 6.78
N LEU A 489 -3.24 -25.15 7.27
CA LEU A 489 -3.32 -24.80 8.69
C LEU A 489 -4.75 -24.91 9.20
N ARG A 490 -4.93 -25.14 10.50
CA ARG A 490 -6.24 -25.31 11.13
C ARG A 490 -6.46 -24.35 12.28
N GLY A 491 -7.66 -23.81 12.39
CA GLY A 491 -8.10 -23.00 13.53
C GLY A 491 -7.07 -21.96 13.97
N ASP A 492 -6.59 -22.11 15.21
CA ASP A 492 -5.66 -21.19 15.88
C ASP A 492 -4.24 -21.17 15.30
N GLU A 493 -3.89 -22.08 14.39
CA GLU A 493 -2.62 -22.04 13.66
C GLU A 493 -2.58 -20.87 12.66
N ILE A 494 -3.76 -20.38 12.23
CA ILE A 494 -3.90 -19.27 11.29
C ILE A 494 -3.96 -17.97 12.09
N PRO A 495 -3.04 -17.00 11.86
CA PRO A 495 -3.07 -15.71 12.55
C PRO A 495 -4.44 -15.05 12.43
N VAL A 496 -4.94 -14.44 13.51
CA VAL A 496 -6.27 -13.79 13.48
C VAL A 496 -6.35 -12.69 12.42
N GLN A 497 -5.24 -11.98 12.18
CA GLN A 497 -5.10 -10.98 11.11
C GLN A 497 -5.35 -11.59 9.73
N THR A 498 -4.84 -12.80 9.50
CA THR A 498 -5.05 -13.58 8.28
C THR A 498 -6.50 -14.03 8.16
N GLN A 499 -7.13 -14.46 9.26
CA GLN A 499 -8.55 -14.84 9.27
C GLN A 499 -9.45 -13.64 8.91
N MET A 500 -9.14 -12.44 9.42
CA MET A 500 -9.82 -11.20 9.06
C MET A 500 -9.65 -10.88 7.56
N MET A 501 -8.43 -11.00 7.05
CA MET A 501 -8.11 -10.74 5.64
C MET A 501 -8.84 -11.72 4.70
N ALA A 502 -8.91 -13.00 5.06
CA ALA A 502 -9.63 -14.00 4.27
C ALA A 502 -11.12 -13.66 4.12
N ILE A 503 -11.77 -13.17 5.18
CA ILE A 503 -13.16 -12.70 5.11
C ILE A 503 -13.29 -11.48 4.19
N ALA A 504 -12.38 -10.51 4.33
CA ALA A 504 -12.36 -9.31 3.50
C ALA A 504 -12.11 -9.61 2.01
N ASP A 505 -11.19 -10.51 1.70
CA ASP A 505 -10.85 -10.95 0.35
C ASP A 505 -12.04 -11.67 -0.32
N ILE A 506 -12.64 -12.65 0.36
CA ILE A 506 -13.84 -13.34 -0.15
C ILE A 506 -14.98 -12.35 -0.38
N TYR A 507 -15.21 -11.42 0.55
CA TYR A 507 -16.25 -10.41 0.40
C TYR A 507 -15.99 -9.51 -0.82
N ASP A 508 -14.78 -8.97 -0.99
CA ASP A 508 -14.46 -8.12 -2.13
C ASP A 508 -14.56 -8.89 -3.45
N ALA A 509 -14.00 -10.11 -3.51
CA ALA A 509 -14.03 -10.96 -4.69
C ALA A 509 -15.46 -11.30 -5.19
N LEU A 510 -16.44 -11.35 -4.30
CA LEU A 510 -17.85 -11.64 -4.64
C LEU A 510 -18.66 -10.38 -5.00
N THR A 511 -18.23 -9.20 -4.53
CA THR A 511 -18.98 -7.94 -4.66
C THR A 511 -18.38 -6.96 -5.67
N ALA A 512 -17.14 -7.17 -6.09
CA ALA A 512 -16.46 -6.27 -7.00
C ALA A 512 -17.04 -6.37 -8.43
N ALA A 513 -17.32 -5.20 -9.04
CA ALA A 513 -18.00 -5.06 -10.32
C ALA A 513 -17.05 -5.05 -11.54
N ASP A 514 -15.75 -5.11 -11.27
CA ASP A 514 -14.60 -4.95 -12.16
C ASP A 514 -14.15 -6.27 -12.81
N ARG A 515 -14.77 -7.42 -12.46
CA ARG A 515 -14.50 -8.69 -13.14
C ARG A 515 -15.29 -8.78 -14.46
N PRO A 516 -14.62 -8.85 -15.63
CA PRO A 516 -15.28 -8.85 -16.95
C PRO A 516 -16.21 -10.05 -17.23
N TYR A 517 -16.27 -11.03 -16.31
CA TYR A 517 -17.04 -12.28 -16.45
C TYR A 517 -18.13 -12.47 -15.40
N LYS A 518 -18.22 -11.60 -14.39
CA LYS A 518 -19.12 -11.83 -13.27
C LYS A 518 -19.80 -10.54 -12.87
N HIS A 519 -21.12 -10.51 -12.96
CA HIS A 519 -21.88 -9.40 -12.38
C HIS A 519 -21.68 -9.42 -10.85
N PRO A 520 -21.46 -8.25 -10.23
CA PRO A 520 -21.30 -8.16 -8.79
C PRO A 520 -22.54 -8.74 -8.11
N LEU A 521 -22.32 -9.63 -7.14
CA LEU A 521 -23.43 -10.25 -6.43
C LEU A 521 -24.07 -9.23 -5.47
N PRO A 522 -25.41 -9.22 -5.36
CA PRO A 522 -26.12 -8.52 -4.29
C PRO A 522 -25.57 -8.89 -2.91
N ILE A 523 -25.50 -7.91 -2.01
CA ILE A 523 -24.87 -8.06 -0.68
C ILE A 523 -25.52 -9.21 0.10
N ASP A 524 -26.84 -9.36 0.05
CA ASP A 524 -27.58 -10.44 0.71
C ASP A 524 -27.14 -11.84 0.26
N ILE A 525 -26.85 -12.02 -1.04
CA ILE A 525 -26.33 -13.27 -1.58
C ILE A 525 -24.91 -13.52 -1.08
N VAL A 526 -24.05 -12.49 -1.07
CA VAL A 526 -22.67 -12.59 -0.59
C VAL A 526 -22.64 -12.95 0.89
N LEU A 527 -23.47 -12.31 1.72
CA LEU A 527 -23.54 -12.62 3.14
C LEU A 527 -24.03 -14.06 3.38
N ARG A 528 -24.99 -14.56 2.59
CA ARG A 528 -25.41 -15.96 2.66
C ARG A 528 -24.25 -16.92 2.35
N ILE A 529 -23.47 -16.64 1.30
CA ILE A 529 -22.28 -17.46 0.97
C ILE A 529 -21.27 -17.46 2.12
N LEU A 530 -21.01 -16.29 2.72
CA LEU A 530 -20.10 -16.21 3.87
C LEU A 530 -20.62 -17.00 5.07
N TYR A 531 -21.93 -16.94 5.37
CA TYR A 531 -22.52 -17.78 6.42
C TYR A 531 -22.34 -19.27 6.14
N GLU A 532 -22.56 -19.72 4.90
CA GLU A 532 -22.35 -21.11 4.52
C GLU A 532 -20.88 -21.56 4.66
N GLU A 533 -19.91 -20.68 4.39
CA GLU A 533 -18.50 -20.97 4.62
C GLU A 533 -18.14 -20.99 6.12
N ALA A 534 -18.77 -20.15 6.93
CA ALA A 534 -18.62 -20.18 8.39
C ALA A 534 -19.22 -21.45 9.01
N ASP A 535 -20.41 -21.88 8.54
CA ASP A 535 -21.06 -23.13 8.99
C ASP A 535 -20.22 -24.37 8.68
N LYS A 536 -19.50 -24.35 7.55
CA LYS A 536 -18.51 -25.38 7.18
C LYS A 536 -17.18 -25.27 7.94
N GLN A 537 -17.07 -24.34 8.89
CA GLN A 537 -15.85 -24.05 9.63
C GLN A 537 -14.66 -23.70 8.73
N ARG A 538 -14.89 -22.97 7.63
CA ARG A 538 -13.81 -22.52 6.74
C ARG A 538 -13.31 -21.13 7.08
N ILE A 539 -14.20 -20.27 7.56
CA ILE A 539 -13.89 -18.93 8.06
C ILE A 539 -14.37 -18.76 9.50
N ASN A 540 -13.82 -17.78 10.20
CA ASN A 540 -14.14 -17.53 11.60
C ASN A 540 -15.54 -16.92 11.75
N ALA A 541 -16.45 -17.64 12.39
CA ALA A 541 -17.84 -17.22 12.58
C ALA A 541 -17.94 -15.95 13.44
N ASP A 542 -17.15 -15.83 14.50
CA ASP A 542 -17.20 -14.66 15.39
C ASP A 542 -16.75 -13.39 14.68
N LEU A 543 -15.68 -13.49 13.87
CA LEU A 543 -15.22 -12.38 13.03
C LEU A 543 -16.22 -12.04 11.92
N LEU A 544 -16.88 -13.05 11.33
CA LEU A 544 -17.93 -12.82 10.33
C LEU A 544 -19.15 -12.10 10.94
N HIS A 545 -19.60 -12.54 12.11
CA HIS A 545 -20.69 -11.87 12.83
C HIS A 545 -20.34 -10.41 13.10
N LEU A 546 -19.14 -10.14 13.60
CA LEU A 546 -18.65 -8.77 13.81
C LEU A 546 -18.63 -7.96 12.50
N PHE A 547 -18.13 -8.56 11.41
CA PHE A 547 -18.06 -7.92 10.09
C PHE A 547 -19.46 -7.46 9.62
N ILE A 548 -20.48 -8.27 9.87
CA ILE A 548 -21.87 -8.01 9.48
C ILE A 548 -22.54 -7.02 10.44
N ASP A 549 -22.46 -7.25 11.75
CA ASP A 549 -23.12 -6.46 12.79
C ASP A 549 -22.63 -5.02 12.82
N ARG A 550 -21.32 -4.81 12.60
CA ARG A 550 -20.70 -3.48 12.51
C ARG A 550 -20.74 -2.90 11.10
N GLN A 551 -21.34 -3.62 10.15
CA GLN A 551 -21.46 -3.19 8.75
C GLN A 551 -20.11 -2.76 8.17
N VAL A 552 -19.04 -3.53 8.41
CA VAL A 552 -17.66 -3.20 8.06
C VAL A 552 -17.53 -2.80 6.58
N TYR A 553 -18.33 -3.43 5.71
CA TYR A 553 -18.39 -3.14 4.28
C TYR A 553 -18.79 -1.71 3.89
N GLN A 554 -19.36 -0.92 4.81
CA GLN A 554 -19.66 0.49 4.58
C GLN A 554 -18.42 1.37 4.38
N VAL A 555 -17.24 0.91 4.81
CA VAL A 555 -15.97 1.61 4.54
C VAL A 555 -15.71 1.78 3.04
N LEU A 556 -16.32 0.93 2.21
CA LEU A 556 -16.26 1.01 0.74
C LEU A 556 -17.35 1.90 0.13
N GLY A 557 -18.13 2.62 0.94
CA GLY A 557 -19.26 3.44 0.50
C GLY A 557 -20.50 2.65 0.07
N ARG A 558 -20.57 1.35 0.39
CA ARG A 558 -21.71 0.48 0.05
C ARG A 558 -22.74 0.51 1.18
N SER A 559 -24.02 0.70 0.84
CA SER A 559 -25.14 0.68 1.79
C SER A 559 -26.13 -0.43 1.45
N PHE A 560 -26.87 -0.88 2.47
CA PHE A 560 -27.87 -1.95 2.42
C PHE A 560 -29.20 -1.45 1.83
#